data_AF-J9DZG6-F1
#
_entry.id   AF-J9DZG6-F1
#
_cell.length_a   1.000
_cell.length_b   1.000
_cell.length_c   1.000
_cell.angle_alpha   90.00
_cell.angle_beta   90.00
_cell.angle_gamma   90.00
#
_symmetry.space_group_name_H-M   'P 1'
#
loop_
_entity.id
_entity.type
_entity.pdbx_description
1 polymer ?
#
loop_
_entity_poly.entity_id
_entity_poly.type
_entity_poly.pdbx_seq_one_letter_code
_entity_poly.pdbx_strand_id
1 'polypeptide(L)' 'LGEVIHHHPLFVKNTSKYWYKPTISREDAVNMLRDKPPGTFVVRDSNSFPGAFGLALKVATPPPGVHP' A
#
# COMPACT_ATOMS: atom_id res chain seq x y z
N LEU A 1 33.75 -6.65 -6.22
CA LEU A 1 33.68 -6.92 -4.77
C LEU A 1 32.39 -6.27 -4.28
N GLY A 2 31.29 -7.01 -4.31
CA GLY A 2 29.98 -6.48 -3.91
C GLY A 2 29.99 -6.17 -2.42
N GLU A 3 29.72 -4.93 -2.07
CA GLU A 3 29.63 -4.47 -0.69
C GLU A 3 28.57 -5.31 0.03
N VAL A 4 29.00 -6.13 0.98
CA VAL A 4 28.07 -6.93 1.79
C VAL A 4 27.37 -5.95 2.72
N ILE A 5 26.13 -5.60 2.37
CA ILE A 5 25.29 -4.69 3.14
C ILE A 5 25.02 -5.30 4.52
N HIS A 6 25.76 -4.86 5.53
CA HIS A 6 25.59 -5.18 6.95
C HIS A 6 24.39 -4.43 7.57
N HIS A 7 23.24 -4.38 6.88
CA HIS A 7 22.04 -3.79 7.49
C HIS A 7 21.41 -4.79 8.45
N HIS A 8 21.36 -4.42 9.73
CA HIS A 8 20.54 -5.07 10.74
C HIS A 8 19.13 -5.27 10.16
N PRO A 9 18.52 -6.48 10.24
CA PRO A 9 17.23 -6.72 9.61
C PRO A 9 16.23 -5.68 10.09
N LEU A 10 15.78 -4.83 9.17
CA LEU A 10 14.71 -3.88 9.43
C LEU A 10 13.43 -4.70 9.56
N PHE A 11 13.09 -5.03 10.82
CA PHE A 11 11.83 -5.69 11.11
C PHE A 11 10.69 -4.89 10.46
N VAL A 12 9.71 -5.60 9.91
CA VAL A 12 8.53 -5.04 9.24
C VAL A 12 7.86 -3.89 10.00
N LYS A 13 7.97 -3.89 11.34
CA LYS A 13 7.47 -2.82 12.23
C LYS A 13 8.14 -1.45 12.01
N ASN A 14 9.40 -1.41 11.59
CA ASN A 14 10.14 -0.16 11.39
C ASN A 14 9.72 0.57 10.10
N THR A 15 9.26 -0.18 9.10
CA THR A 15 8.87 0.35 7.78
C THR A 15 7.36 0.40 7.59
N SER A 16 6.57 -0.31 8.40
CA SER A 16 5.11 -0.38 8.27
C SER A 16 4.44 0.99 8.25
N LYS A 17 4.95 1.97 8.99
CA LYS A 17 4.41 3.34 8.99
C LYS A 17 4.36 3.98 7.60
N TYR A 18 5.14 3.53 6.63
CA TYR A 18 5.16 4.07 5.26
C TYR A 18 4.07 3.46 4.36
N TRP A 19 3.72 2.20 4.56
CA TRP A 19 2.86 1.43 3.64
C TRP A 19 1.60 0.84 4.29
N TYR A 20 1.55 0.78 5.63
CA TYR A 20 0.42 0.28 6.40
C TYR A 20 -0.26 1.40 7.18
N LYS A 21 -1.55 1.59 6.92
CA LYS A 21 -2.42 2.62 7.49
C LYS A 21 -3.71 1.93 7.99
N PRO A 22 -3.71 1.33 9.19
CA PRO A 22 -4.82 0.48 9.64
C PRO A 22 -6.17 1.20 9.63
N THR A 23 -6.19 2.48 9.97
CA THR A 23 -7.42 3.23 10.28
C THR A 23 -8.07 3.95 9.10
N ILE A 24 -7.46 3.96 7.92
CA ILE A 24 -7.97 4.75 6.79
C ILE A 24 -9.12 4.01 6.08
N SER A 25 -10.06 4.78 5.52
CA SER A 25 -11.15 4.22 4.71
C SER A 25 -10.66 3.76 3.32
N ARG A 26 -11.55 3.13 2.54
CA ARG A 26 -11.26 2.83 1.13
C ARG A 26 -11.06 4.12 0.33
N GLU A 27 -11.91 5.10 0.59
CA GLU A 27 -11.97 6.38 -0.11
C GLU A 27 -10.70 7.20 0.19
N ASP A 28 -10.26 7.22 1.45
CA ASP A 28 -8.99 7.85 1.84
C ASP A 28 -7.80 7.20 1.12
N ALA A 29 -7.78 5.86 1.04
CA ALA A 29 -6.72 5.13 0.33
C ALA A 29 -6.69 5.48 -1.17
N VAL A 30 -7.86 5.60 -1.81
CA VAL A 30 -7.98 6.05 -3.21
C VAL A 30 -7.44 7.47 -3.38
N ASN A 31 -7.84 8.39 -2.48
CA ASN A 31 -7.38 9.78 -2.51
C ASN A 31 -5.86 9.90 -2.32
N MET A 32 -5.27 9.14 -1.39
CA MET A 32 -3.82 9.10 -1.17
C MET A 32 -3.03 8.66 -2.40
N LEU A 33 -3.60 7.77 -3.22
CA LEU A 33 -2.95 7.20 -4.41
C LEU A 33 -3.22 7.98 -5.70
N ARG A 34 -4.17 8.93 -5.70
CA ARG A 34 -4.66 9.62 -6.90
C ARG A 34 -3.53 10.18 -7.77
N ASP A 35 -2.61 10.92 -7.14
CA ASP A 35 -1.52 11.66 -7.79
C ASP A 35 -0.15 10.98 -7.63
N LYS A 36 -0.15 9.68 -7.30
CA LYS A 36 1.06 8.89 -7.13
C LYS A 36 1.44 8.16 -8.43
N PRO A 37 2.73 7.82 -8.62
CA PRO A 37 3.14 7.03 -9.76
C PRO A 37 2.56 5.61 -9.69
N PRO A 38 2.35 4.95 -10.85
CA PRO A 38 1.99 3.53 -10.90
C PRO A 38 2.92 2.66 -10.06
N GLY A 39 2.37 1.64 -9.40
CA GLY A 39 3.10 0.78 -8.46
C GLY A 39 3.04 1.26 -7.00
N THR A 40 2.61 2.50 -6.75
CA THR A 40 2.40 2.98 -5.37
C THR A 40 1.20 2.27 -4.74
N PHE A 41 1.36 1.80 -3.51
CA PHE A 41 0.32 1.06 -2.79
C PHE A 41 0.19 1.47 -1.33
N VAL A 42 -0.94 1.12 -0.73
CA VAL A 42 -1.17 1.19 0.72
C VAL A 42 -2.00 -0.01 1.17
N VAL A 43 -1.65 -0.55 2.34
CA VAL A 43 -2.38 -1.60 3.04
C VAL A 43 -3.12 -0.98 4.22
N ARG A 44 -4.35 -1.42 4.47
CA ARG A 44 -5.21 -0.98 5.59
C ARG A 44 -5.98 -2.16 6.18
N ASP A 45 -6.62 -1.95 7.33
CA ASP A 45 -7.59 -2.92 7.83
C ASP A 45 -8.84 -2.92 6.94
N SER A 46 -9.45 -4.09 6.76
CA SER A 46 -10.66 -4.24 5.97
C SER A 46 -11.89 -3.84 6.77
N ASN A 47 -12.70 -2.95 6.19
CA ASN A 47 -13.96 -2.50 6.81
C ASN A 47 -15.08 -3.53 6.60
N SER A 48 -15.01 -4.32 5.54
CA SER A 48 -16.05 -5.31 5.18
C SER A 48 -15.79 -6.70 5.72
N PHE A 49 -14.53 -7.02 6.04
CA PHE A 49 -14.11 -8.32 6.56
C PHE A 49 -13.18 -8.13 7.75
N PRO A 50 -13.70 -8.09 8.99
CA PRO A 50 -12.89 -7.91 10.19
C PRO A 50 -11.73 -8.91 10.28
N GLY A 51 -10.53 -8.41 10.60
CA GLY A 51 -9.31 -9.22 10.68
C GLY A 51 -8.59 -9.46 9.34
N ALA A 52 -9.17 -9.05 8.22
CA ALA A 52 -8.52 -9.07 6.91
C ALA A 52 -7.89 -7.71 6.55
N PHE A 53 -6.98 -7.72 5.58
CA PHE A 53 -6.36 -6.52 5.03
C PHE A 53 -6.98 -6.11 3.70
N GLY A 54 -7.10 -4.80 3.48
CA GLY A 54 -7.36 -4.21 2.18
C GLY A 54 -6.09 -3.68 1.54
N LEU A 55 -5.85 -4.01 0.27
CA LEU A 55 -4.77 -3.45 -0.55
C LEU A 55 -5.36 -2.47 -1.57
N ALA A 56 -4.81 -1.26 -1.63
CA ALA A 56 -5.06 -0.32 -2.72
C ALA A 56 -3.75 -0.09 -3.50
N LEU A 57 -3.84 -0.11 -4.83
CA LEU A 57 -2.70 0.01 -5.75
C LEU A 57 -3.02 1.03 -6.83
N LYS A 58 -2.09 1.95 -7.09
CA LYS A 58 -2.13 2.80 -8.27
C LYS A 58 -1.65 1.99 -9.48
N VAL A 59 -2.52 1.83 -10.46
CA VAL A 59 -2.22 1.18 -11.74
C VAL A 59 -1.99 2.23 -12.83
N ALA A 60 -1.17 1.90 -13.83
CA ALA A 60 -0.91 2.79 -14.98
C ALA A 60 -2.15 2.92 -15.88
N THR A 61 -2.85 1.81 -16.08
CA THR A 61 -4.07 1.72 -16.87
C THR A 61 -5.15 1.05 -16.02
N PRO A 62 -6.38 1.61 -15.97
CA PRO A 62 -7.50 0.94 -15.32
C PRO A 62 -7.71 -0.47 -15.88
N PRO A 63 -8.09 -1.46 -15.05
CA PRO A 63 -8.45 -2.78 -15.55
C PRO A 63 -9.60 -2.70 -16.56
N PRO A 64 -9.64 -3.59 -17.57
CA PRO A 64 -10.74 -3.66 -18.51
C PRO A 64 -12.09 -3.77 -17.79
N GLY A 65 -13.06 -2.93 -18.17
CA GLY A 65 -14.42 -2.93 -17.58
C GLY A 65 -14.61 -2.03 -16.36
N VAL A 66 -13.59 -1.28 -15.94
CA VAL A 66 -13.72 -0.27 -14.87
C VAL A 66 -13.92 1.10 -15.52
N HIS A 67 -15.17 1.59 -15.53
CA HIS A 67 -15.49 2.97 -15.91
C HIS A 67 -15.33 3.91 -14.69
N PRO A 68 -14.95 5.20 -14.90
CA PRO A 68 -14.80 6.19 -13.82
C PRO A 68 -16.08 6.41 -13.01
#